data_AF-A0A2D7NDG5-F1
#
_entry.id   AF-A0A2D7NDG5-F1
#
_cell.length_a   1.000
_cell.length_b   1.000
_cell.length_c   1.000
_cell.angle_alpha   90.00
_cell.angle_beta   90.00
_cell.angle_gamma   90.00
#
_symmetry.space_group_name_H-M   'P 1'
#
loop_
_entity.id
_entity.type
_entity.pdbx_description
1 polymer ?
#
loop_
_entity_poly.entity_id
_entity_poly.type
_entity_poly.pdbx_seq_one_letter_code
_entity_poly.pdbx_strand_id
1 'polypeptide(L)'
;MLNLKIIFNLLLVILLIPTSFSFDTDTLTINPITFNTPSPKGWNAQYSTYVSFPIFEEKWEKILMVQTLKCDSLTAGDKYPCGEWDYIWSTFVEVPSADTTEKFCLGSFITPYGKRLEMGGENGWQWFYDITEYTPILRGNLKLTVGNNQELLDLKFHFIEGTPTRDIISIENIYPHGNYKYELLADDVILKKKRIVTNQNAREYEVKSIISGHGHEGPQNCCEWDSKTHTWYFNGWELFNWIVWTDCGNNPIYPQGGTWPFNRAGWCPGSIVDEYLFDLSLYINPGDTIELDYGIQNYYNNGEKEGNFIMTHQLISYDSPNFNHEVELFEIIAPNSLGRYSRLNPICDQPKIIIRNNGKEILKSVNIIYGFENKRNYFFKWYGELRFLESDTLLLPKITWNLDEMNFMVQLSNPNGTQDEKINNNNKNIIVPKVKIFPSEFQLSLFTNNNNRAKENMFTITDADGYIFYSGDNFIDSTEYIYDIKLYPGCYQFLFLDDMEDGISIHWWNRNSNPNKIGINGSINFSDINGKELHKFKPDFGQELRFNFMVE
;
A
#
# COMPACT_ATOMS: atom_id res chain seq x y z
N MET A 1 26.98 55.93 59.67
CA MET A 1 27.38 54.53 59.42
C MET A 1 26.15 53.77 58.95
N LEU A 2 26.11 53.53 57.63
CA LEU A 2 25.09 52.73 56.93
C LEU A 2 25.22 51.25 57.32
N ASN A 3 24.10 50.53 57.42
CA ASN A 3 23.98 49.21 56.81
C ASN A 3 22.50 48.81 56.67
N LEU A 4 21.99 48.98 55.45
CA LEU A 4 20.68 48.54 54.99
C LEU A 4 20.86 47.14 54.36
N LYS A 5 20.24 46.11 54.93
CA LYS A 5 20.27 44.75 54.37
C LYS A 5 19.26 44.65 53.22
N ILE A 6 19.77 44.42 52.02
CA ILE A 6 19.01 44.13 50.80
C ILE A 6 18.62 42.64 50.82
N ILE A 7 17.31 42.35 50.75
CA ILE A 7 16.76 41.02 50.51
C ILE A 7 16.63 40.85 49.00
N PHE A 8 17.39 39.92 48.43
CA PHE A 8 17.31 39.55 47.01
C PHE A 8 16.20 38.51 46.84
N ASN A 9 15.05 38.92 46.28
CA ASN A 9 14.03 38.00 45.79
C ASN A 9 14.51 37.41 44.46
N LEU A 10 14.92 36.14 44.47
CA LEU A 10 15.23 35.39 43.27
C LEU A 10 13.90 34.91 42.65
N LEU A 11 13.43 35.62 41.63
CA LEU A 11 12.27 35.24 40.84
C LEU A 11 12.68 34.04 39.95
N LEU A 12 12.24 32.82 40.29
CA LEU A 12 12.47 31.63 39.48
C LEU A 12 11.50 31.65 38.29
N VAL A 13 11.95 32.20 37.16
CA VAL A 13 11.26 32.11 35.87
C VAL A 13 11.44 30.68 35.35
N ILE A 14 10.41 29.84 35.53
CA ILE A 14 10.32 28.54 34.85
C ILE A 14 9.97 28.85 33.39
N LEU A 15 10.98 28.90 32.53
CA LEU A 15 10.81 28.86 31.08
C LEU A 15 10.30 27.45 30.73
N LEU A 16 9.01 27.34 30.43
CA LEU A 16 8.44 26.22 29.70
C LEU A 16 9.07 26.19 28.30
N ILE A 17 10.08 25.34 28.13
CA ILE A 17 10.63 25.01 26.82
C ILE A 17 9.56 24.15 26.12
N PRO A 18 9.03 24.55 24.96
CA PRO A 18 8.19 23.67 24.18
C PRO A 18 9.08 22.52 23.69
N THR A 19 8.75 21.29 24.06
CA THR A 19 9.33 20.09 23.46
C THR A 19 8.84 20.01 22.02
N SER A 20 9.57 20.65 21.12
CA SER A 20 9.51 20.36 19.70
C SER A 20 10.01 18.92 19.49
N PHE A 21 9.13 18.06 18.99
CA PHE A 21 9.52 16.78 18.42
C PHE A 21 10.60 17.02 17.36
N SER A 22 11.73 16.33 17.49
CA SER A 22 12.73 16.22 16.44
C SER A 22 12.48 14.88 15.75
N PHE A 23 12.03 14.91 14.50
CA PHE A 23 12.36 13.84 13.56
C PHE A 23 13.46 14.36 12.64
N ASP A 24 14.43 13.47 12.39
CA ASP A 24 15.50 13.51 11.37
C ASP A 24 16.63 14.53 11.52
N THR A 25 17.67 14.13 12.26
CA THR A 25 19.04 14.50 11.90
C THR A 25 19.65 13.58 10.84
N ASP A 26 19.03 12.41 10.60
CA ASP A 26 19.64 11.28 9.88
C ASP A 26 18.91 10.94 8.56
N THR A 27 17.95 11.77 8.12
CA THR A 27 17.26 11.58 6.82
C THR A 27 17.45 12.78 5.91
N LEU A 28 18.04 12.52 4.74
CA LEU A 28 18.12 13.49 3.66
C LEU A 28 16.86 13.43 2.79
N THR A 29 16.17 14.57 2.66
CA THR A 29 14.95 14.68 1.82
C THR A 29 15.22 15.48 0.56
N ILE A 30 14.94 14.88 -0.60
CA ILE A 30 14.97 15.53 -1.91
C ILE A 30 13.52 15.66 -2.41
N ASN A 31 13.08 16.88 -2.70
CA ASN A 31 11.71 17.18 -3.12
C ASN A 31 11.69 17.83 -4.52
N PRO A 32 11.87 17.06 -5.61
CA PRO A 32 12.03 17.62 -6.95
C PRO A 32 10.73 18.10 -7.59
N ILE A 33 9.57 17.65 -7.11
CA ILE A 33 8.25 18.03 -7.63
C ILE A 33 7.35 18.33 -6.44
N THR A 34 6.75 19.51 -6.41
CA THR A 34 5.77 19.91 -5.40
C THR A 34 4.44 20.20 -6.06
N PHE A 35 3.37 20.36 -5.29
CA PHE A 35 2.09 20.85 -5.83
C PHE A 35 2.18 22.23 -6.51
N ASN A 36 3.25 23.01 -6.26
CA ASN A 36 3.50 24.28 -6.93
C ASN A 36 4.28 24.13 -8.26
N THR A 37 4.83 22.94 -8.53
CA THR A 37 5.48 22.65 -9.81
C THR A 37 4.41 22.70 -10.92
N PRO A 38 4.58 23.54 -11.97
CA PRO A 38 3.59 23.66 -13.03
C PRO A 38 3.24 22.30 -13.64
N SER A 39 1.94 21.99 -13.70
CA SER A 39 1.45 20.79 -14.38
C SER A 39 1.86 20.85 -15.87
N PRO A 40 2.52 19.80 -16.40
CA PRO A 40 2.98 19.81 -17.79
C PRO A 40 1.76 19.81 -18.73
N LYS A 41 1.92 20.36 -19.94
CA LYS A 41 0.80 20.53 -20.89
C LYS A 41 0.78 19.43 -21.93
N GLY A 42 -0.42 18.99 -22.30
CA GLY A 42 -0.65 17.91 -23.26
C GLY A 42 -1.42 16.76 -22.59
N TRP A 43 -2.02 15.90 -23.40
CA TRP A 43 -2.73 14.73 -22.90
C TRP A 43 -1.73 13.71 -22.33
N ASN A 44 -1.90 13.31 -21.07
CA ASN A 44 -1.00 12.39 -20.36
C ASN A 44 0.47 12.84 -20.37
N ALA A 45 0.70 14.15 -20.27
CA ALA A 45 2.04 14.70 -20.26
C ALA A 45 2.73 14.37 -18.92
N GLN A 46 3.99 13.92 -18.99
CA GLN A 46 4.74 13.55 -17.79
C GLN A 46 5.53 14.74 -17.24
N TYR A 47 5.71 14.78 -15.93
CA TYR A 47 6.70 15.67 -15.31
C TYR A 47 8.09 15.16 -15.67
N SER A 48 8.97 16.08 -16.07
CA SER A 48 10.37 15.78 -16.36
C SER A 48 11.25 16.84 -15.72
N THR A 49 12.22 16.42 -14.91
CA THR A 49 13.16 17.33 -14.24
C THR A 49 14.50 16.66 -14.01
N TYR A 50 15.54 17.44 -13.73
CA TYR A 50 16.81 16.91 -13.24
C TYR A 50 16.82 16.92 -11.71
N VAL A 51 17.27 15.81 -11.13
CA VAL A 51 17.35 15.61 -9.68
C VAL A 51 18.80 15.36 -9.31
N SER A 52 19.32 16.13 -8.37
CA SER A 52 20.67 15.96 -7.83
C SER A 52 20.62 15.02 -6.63
N PHE A 53 20.86 13.73 -6.88
CA PHE A 53 20.99 12.73 -5.84
C PHE A 53 22.37 12.77 -5.17
N PRO A 54 22.50 12.24 -3.94
CA PRO A 54 23.74 12.29 -3.18
C PRO A 54 24.88 11.60 -3.93
N ILE A 55 26.09 12.14 -3.81
CA ILE A 55 27.30 11.60 -4.45
C ILE A 55 28.21 10.85 -3.47
N PHE A 56 27.97 10.97 -2.16
CA PHE A 56 28.79 10.34 -1.13
C PHE A 56 28.32 8.92 -0.83
N GLU A 57 29.25 8.08 -0.39
CA GLU A 57 29.03 6.67 0.00
C GLU A 57 28.44 6.55 1.41
N GLU A 58 27.52 7.44 1.79
CA GLU A 58 26.73 7.20 3.00
C GLU A 58 25.96 5.90 2.80
N LYS A 59 25.99 5.04 3.81
CA LYS A 59 25.15 3.84 3.82
C LYS A 59 23.73 4.29 4.09
N TRP A 60 22.85 4.03 3.13
CA TRP A 60 21.42 4.27 3.26
C TRP A 60 20.77 2.98 3.77
N GLU A 61 20.13 3.06 4.93
CA GLU A 61 19.30 1.97 5.43
C GLU A 61 18.11 1.75 4.51
N LYS A 62 17.46 2.84 4.12
CA LYS A 62 16.28 2.86 3.27
C LYS A 62 16.29 4.07 2.36
N ILE A 63 15.79 3.90 1.14
CA ILE A 63 15.41 4.99 0.26
C ILE A 63 13.91 4.86 -0.02
N LEU A 64 13.13 5.83 0.46
CA LEU A 64 11.69 5.88 0.21
C LEU A 64 11.37 6.92 -0.85
N MET A 65 10.70 6.51 -1.93
CA MET A 65 10.03 7.44 -2.84
C MET A 65 8.59 7.61 -2.37
N VAL A 66 8.21 8.85 -2.05
CA VAL A 66 6.88 9.19 -1.54
C VAL A 66 6.16 10.00 -2.59
N GLN A 67 5.14 9.39 -3.19
CA GLN A 67 4.25 10.01 -4.15
C GLN A 67 3.02 10.52 -3.40
N THR A 68 2.72 11.81 -3.52
CA THR A 68 1.47 12.39 -3.01
C THR A 68 0.67 12.95 -4.17
N LEU A 69 -0.58 12.51 -4.33
CA LEU A 69 -1.49 13.04 -5.35
C LEU A 69 -2.62 13.85 -4.71
N LYS A 70 -3.06 14.90 -5.40
CA LYS A 70 -4.17 15.75 -4.97
C LYS A 70 -5.09 16.08 -6.14
N CYS A 71 -6.41 15.96 -5.92
CA CYS A 71 -7.39 16.52 -6.85
C CYS A 71 -7.39 18.05 -6.75
N ASP A 72 -7.07 18.73 -7.84
CA ASP A 72 -7.04 20.19 -7.92
C ASP A 72 -7.24 20.68 -9.37
N SER A 73 -8.00 21.76 -9.54
CA SER A 73 -8.23 22.39 -10.85
C SER A 73 -6.99 23.00 -11.51
N LEU A 74 -5.86 23.10 -10.80
CA LEU A 74 -4.57 23.52 -11.36
C LEU A 74 -3.92 22.46 -12.26
N THR A 75 -4.43 21.24 -12.26
CA THR A 75 -4.02 20.20 -13.20
C THR A 75 -4.27 20.63 -14.66
N ALA A 76 -3.38 20.24 -15.58
CA ALA A 76 -3.48 20.57 -17.00
C ALA A 76 -3.90 19.39 -17.89
N GLY A 77 -4.10 18.19 -17.31
CA GLY A 77 -4.45 16.96 -18.03
C GLY A 77 -5.94 16.81 -18.33
N ASP A 78 -6.81 17.38 -17.49
CA ASP A 78 -8.27 17.25 -17.59
C ASP A 78 -9.00 18.55 -17.17
N LYS A 79 -10.30 18.63 -17.47
CA LYS A 79 -11.20 19.68 -16.98
C LYS A 79 -11.69 19.41 -15.55
N TYR A 80 -11.52 18.18 -15.07
CA TYR A 80 -11.85 17.77 -13.72
C TYR A 80 -10.64 17.97 -12.79
N PRO A 81 -10.85 18.19 -11.48
CA PRO A 81 -9.74 18.32 -10.52
C PRO A 81 -8.84 17.08 -10.41
N CYS A 82 -9.38 15.89 -10.68
CA CYS A 82 -8.61 14.65 -10.88
C CYS A 82 -8.99 14.10 -12.25
N GLY A 83 -8.09 13.35 -12.89
CA GLY A 83 -8.32 12.78 -14.21
C GLY A 83 -9.59 11.95 -14.26
N GLU A 84 -10.35 12.04 -15.36
CA GLU A 84 -11.60 11.28 -15.49
C GLU A 84 -11.40 9.77 -15.37
N TRP A 85 -10.29 9.27 -15.91
CA TRP A 85 -9.98 7.86 -16.08
C TRP A 85 -8.81 7.41 -15.21
N ASP A 86 -8.65 6.10 -15.12
CA ASP A 86 -7.50 5.41 -14.59
C ASP A 86 -6.39 5.32 -15.63
N TYR A 87 -5.28 6.00 -15.37
CA TYR A 87 -4.17 6.12 -16.30
C TYR A 87 -2.92 5.49 -15.71
N ILE A 88 -2.24 4.66 -16.51
CA ILE A 88 -0.93 4.13 -16.13
C ILE A 88 0.17 5.18 -16.30
N TRP A 89 1.06 5.24 -15.32
CA TRP A 89 2.37 5.88 -15.44
C TRP A 89 3.46 5.03 -14.80
N SER A 90 4.71 5.41 -15.06
CA SER A 90 5.90 4.82 -14.43
C SER A 90 6.88 5.92 -14.08
N THR A 91 7.57 5.77 -12.95
CA THR A 91 8.67 6.64 -12.55
C THR A 91 9.97 6.11 -13.12
N PHE A 92 10.72 6.97 -13.81
CA PHE A 92 11.95 6.61 -14.49
C PHE A 92 13.10 7.51 -14.10
N VAL A 93 14.28 6.91 -13.98
CA VAL A 93 15.56 7.62 -13.95
C VAL A 93 16.42 7.21 -15.15
N GLU A 94 17.04 8.20 -15.76
CA GLU A 94 17.96 8.06 -16.87
C GLU A 94 19.41 8.08 -16.34
N VAL A 95 20.07 6.91 -16.38
CA VAL A 95 21.40 6.66 -15.83
C VAL A 95 22.45 6.64 -16.94
N PRO A 96 23.54 7.40 -16.84
CA PRO A 96 24.63 7.34 -17.82
C PRO A 96 25.25 5.94 -17.92
N SER A 97 25.37 5.40 -19.13
CA SER A 97 25.98 4.10 -19.42
C SER A 97 26.89 4.23 -20.64
N ALA A 98 28.19 4.35 -20.39
CA ALA A 98 29.21 4.71 -21.37
C ALA A 98 28.82 5.98 -22.17
N ASP A 99 28.69 5.87 -23.50
CA ASP A 99 28.30 6.97 -24.39
C ASP A 99 26.77 7.11 -24.55
N THR A 100 25.98 6.37 -23.76
CA THR A 100 24.52 6.33 -23.85
C THR A 100 23.86 6.54 -22.49
N THR A 101 22.54 6.46 -22.46
CA THR A 101 21.73 6.52 -21.23
C THR A 101 20.86 5.27 -21.16
N GLU A 102 20.88 4.62 -20.01
CA GLU A 102 19.97 3.52 -19.69
C GLU A 102 18.82 4.03 -18.82
N LYS A 103 17.61 3.54 -19.10
CA LYS A 103 16.39 3.97 -18.41
C LYS A 103 15.95 2.90 -17.42
N PHE A 104 15.93 3.24 -16.13
CA PHE A 104 15.44 2.36 -15.07
C PHE A 104 14.05 2.79 -14.64
N CYS A 105 13.12 1.83 -14.58
CA CYS A 105 11.80 2.02 -13.97
C CYS A 105 11.92 1.75 -12.47
N LEU A 106 11.59 2.74 -11.65
CA LEU A 106 11.63 2.63 -10.18
C LEU A 106 10.33 2.07 -9.59
N GLY A 107 9.22 2.22 -10.32
CA GLY A 107 7.88 1.84 -9.89
C GLY A 107 6.84 2.29 -10.91
N SER A 108 5.69 1.63 -10.92
CA SER A 108 4.54 1.96 -11.78
C SER A 108 3.28 2.16 -10.95
N PHE A 109 2.32 2.92 -11.47
CA PHE A 109 1.12 3.30 -10.74
C PHE A 109 -0.03 3.56 -11.70
N ILE A 110 -1.25 3.30 -11.22
CA ILE A 110 -2.48 3.61 -11.93
C ILE A 110 -3.23 4.69 -11.16
N THR A 111 -3.57 5.80 -11.82
CA THR A 111 -4.38 6.86 -11.20
C THR A 111 -5.78 6.34 -10.83
N PRO A 112 -6.42 6.87 -9.79
CA PRO A 112 -7.80 6.52 -9.50
C PRO A 112 -8.75 7.16 -10.52
N TYR A 113 -9.99 6.69 -10.58
CA TYR A 113 -11.04 7.38 -11.34
C TYR A 113 -11.46 8.67 -10.61
N GLY A 114 -11.13 9.83 -11.18
CA GLY A 114 -11.25 11.13 -10.50
C GLY A 114 -12.66 11.73 -10.43
N LYS A 115 -13.64 11.19 -11.17
CA LYS A 115 -15.02 11.74 -11.14
C LYS A 115 -15.66 11.57 -9.76
N ARG A 116 -15.88 12.71 -9.08
CA ARG A 116 -16.43 12.80 -7.70
C ARG A 116 -15.54 12.13 -6.65
N LEU A 117 -14.28 11.90 -6.98
CA LEU A 117 -13.29 11.42 -6.03
C LEU A 117 -12.88 12.54 -5.10
N GLU A 118 -12.83 12.24 -3.81
CA GLU A 118 -12.19 13.08 -2.79
C GLU A 118 -10.92 12.36 -2.34
N MET A 119 -9.76 12.89 -2.69
CA MET A 119 -8.47 12.24 -2.45
C MET A 119 -7.60 13.07 -1.50
N GLY A 120 -7.70 12.76 -0.20
CA GLY A 120 -6.81 13.29 0.85
C GLY A 120 -6.94 14.79 1.17
N GLY A 121 -7.95 15.48 0.61
CA GLY A 121 -8.20 16.90 0.87
C GLY A 121 -7.02 17.80 0.46
N GLU A 122 -6.72 18.82 1.27
CA GLU A 122 -5.62 19.74 0.99
C GLU A 122 -4.22 19.08 1.05
N ASN A 123 -4.08 18.01 1.84
CA ASN A 123 -2.80 17.31 2.03
C ASN A 123 -2.52 16.27 0.94
N GLY A 124 -3.52 15.93 0.14
CA GLY A 124 -3.44 14.84 -0.83
C GLY A 124 -3.36 13.45 -0.18
N TRP A 125 -3.30 12.43 -1.01
CA TRP A 125 -3.14 11.03 -0.61
C TRP A 125 -1.73 10.55 -0.91
N GLN A 126 -1.12 9.78 -0.01
CA GLN A 126 0.27 9.36 -0.10
C GLN A 126 0.42 7.87 -0.38
N TRP A 127 1.40 7.55 -1.23
CA TRP A 127 1.90 6.21 -1.49
C TRP A 127 3.41 6.19 -1.28
N PHE A 128 3.90 5.08 -0.75
CA PHE A 128 5.29 4.88 -0.38
C PHE A 128 5.84 3.71 -1.19
N TYR A 129 6.96 3.94 -1.86
CA TYR A 129 7.75 2.93 -2.53
C TYR A 129 9.05 2.78 -1.76
N ASP A 130 9.35 1.56 -1.33
CA ASP A 130 10.72 1.22 -0.93
C ASP A 130 11.51 0.99 -2.22
N ILE A 131 12.50 1.85 -2.46
CA ILE A 131 13.34 1.83 -3.66
C ILE A 131 14.82 1.71 -3.28
N THR A 132 15.10 1.11 -2.12
CA THR A 132 16.44 0.98 -1.57
C THR A 132 17.39 0.20 -2.50
N GLU A 133 16.87 -0.73 -3.29
CA GLU A 133 17.60 -1.50 -4.30
C GLU A 133 18.23 -0.63 -5.41
N TYR A 134 17.73 0.59 -5.60
CA TYR A 134 18.27 1.52 -6.61
C TYR A 134 19.41 2.40 -6.08
N THR A 135 19.84 2.21 -4.82
CA THR A 135 20.98 2.92 -4.22
C THR A 135 22.24 2.97 -5.11
N PRO A 136 22.63 1.91 -5.85
CA PRO A 136 23.82 1.97 -6.71
C PRO A 136 23.70 2.98 -7.85
N ILE A 137 22.48 3.26 -8.34
CA ILE A 137 22.25 4.10 -9.52
C ILE A 137 21.71 5.49 -9.19
N LEU A 138 21.08 5.70 -8.02
CA LEU A 138 20.54 7.00 -7.59
C LEU A 138 21.66 7.92 -7.06
N ARG A 139 22.58 8.31 -7.96
CA ARG A 139 23.76 9.10 -7.62
C ARG A 139 24.00 10.22 -8.63
N GLY A 140 24.34 11.41 -8.12
CA GLY A 140 24.61 12.58 -8.96
C GLY A 140 23.36 13.13 -9.65
N ASN A 141 23.56 13.89 -10.73
CA ASN A 141 22.46 14.57 -11.41
C ASN A 141 21.84 13.67 -12.48
N LEU A 142 20.61 13.19 -12.23
CA LEU A 142 19.88 12.30 -13.12
C LEU A 142 18.62 12.96 -13.66
N LYS A 143 18.22 12.61 -14.88
CA LYS A 143 16.91 13.02 -15.41
C LYS A 143 15.85 12.07 -14.89
N LEU A 144 14.85 12.63 -14.22
CA LEU A 144 13.66 11.96 -13.69
C LEU A 144 12.47 12.24 -14.61
N THR A 145 11.72 11.20 -14.97
CA THR A 145 10.41 11.32 -15.63
C THR A 145 9.37 10.56 -14.82
N VAL A 146 8.26 11.22 -14.50
CA VAL A 146 7.22 10.66 -13.63
C VAL A 146 5.90 11.33 -13.94
N GLY A 147 4.79 10.69 -13.62
CA GLY A 147 3.52 11.37 -13.68
C GLY A 147 2.84 11.29 -15.05
N ASN A 148 1.63 11.84 -15.15
CA ASN A 148 0.83 11.95 -16.39
C ASN A 148 -0.10 13.17 -16.37
N ASN A 149 0.19 14.19 -15.55
CA ASN A 149 -0.56 15.45 -15.44
C ASN A 149 -2.06 15.40 -15.18
N GLN A 150 -2.62 14.28 -14.72
CA GLN A 150 -4.05 14.17 -14.42
C GLN A 150 -4.39 14.67 -13.01
N GLU A 151 -3.50 14.41 -12.05
CA GLU A 151 -3.54 14.97 -10.69
C GLU A 151 -2.32 15.87 -10.44
N LEU A 152 -2.43 16.75 -9.43
CA LEU A 152 -1.22 17.40 -8.92
C LEU A 152 -0.37 16.38 -8.18
N LEU A 153 0.94 16.45 -8.41
CA LEU A 153 1.95 15.57 -7.84
C LEU A 153 2.87 16.34 -6.89
N ASP A 154 3.09 15.81 -5.69
CA ASP A 154 4.23 16.11 -4.83
C ASP A 154 5.04 14.82 -4.67
N LEU A 155 6.32 14.86 -5.05
CA LEU A 155 7.21 13.70 -5.05
C LEU A 155 8.41 13.99 -4.18
N LYS A 156 8.68 13.11 -3.22
CA LYS A 156 9.85 13.18 -2.33
C LYS A 156 10.66 11.90 -2.40
N PHE A 157 11.96 12.03 -2.18
CA PHE A 157 12.88 10.93 -1.92
C PHE A 157 13.46 11.14 -0.53
N HIS A 158 13.25 10.20 0.38
CA HIS A 158 13.83 10.19 1.72
C HIS A 158 14.94 9.16 1.75
N PHE A 159 16.17 9.63 1.90
CA PHE A 159 17.38 8.84 2.09
C PHE A 159 17.65 8.75 3.58
N ILE A 160 17.37 7.60 4.17
CA ILE A 160 17.48 7.36 5.62
C ILE A 160 18.85 6.74 5.89
N GLU A 161 19.71 7.45 6.62
CA GLU A 161 21.05 6.96 6.96
C GLU A 161 20.98 5.72 7.84
N GLY A 162 21.86 4.76 7.59
CA GLY A 162 21.99 3.57 8.42
C GLY A 162 22.54 2.38 7.66
N THR A 163 22.67 1.24 8.37
CA THR A 163 23.08 -0.01 7.72
C THR A 163 21.83 -0.71 7.15
N PRO A 164 21.74 -0.96 5.83
CA PRO A 164 20.62 -1.68 5.24
C PRO A 164 20.63 -3.14 5.67
N THR A 165 19.52 -3.86 5.48
CA THR A 165 19.44 -5.30 5.77
C THR A 165 20.53 -6.11 5.05
N ARG A 166 20.82 -5.75 3.80
CA ARG A 166 21.95 -6.21 2.99
C ARG A 166 22.50 -5.05 2.21
N ASP A 167 23.81 -5.02 1.99
CA ASP A 167 24.41 -4.05 1.08
C ASP A 167 23.98 -4.38 -0.37
N ILE A 168 23.56 -3.36 -1.12
CA ILE A 168 23.16 -3.51 -2.51
C ILE A 168 24.38 -3.29 -3.39
N ILE A 169 24.78 -4.33 -4.12
CA ILE A 169 25.99 -4.33 -4.94
C ILE A 169 25.71 -3.73 -6.33
N SER A 170 24.64 -4.18 -6.98
CA SER A 170 24.28 -3.72 -8.32
C SER A 170 22.83 -3.99 -8.65
N ILE A 171 22.30 -3.21 -9.60
CA ILE A 171 21.03 -3.44 -10.27
C ILE A 171 21.24 -3.31 -11.79
N GLU A 172 20.63 -4.20 -12.56
CA GLU A 172 20.70 -4.22 -14.01
C GLU A 172 19.36 -4.61 -14.63
N ASN A 173 18.99 -4.01 -15.77
CA ASN A 173 17.79 -4.44 -16.49
C ASN A 173 18.07 -5.77 -17.20
N ILE A 174 17.27 -6.80 -16.89
CA ILE A 174 17.22 -8.02 -17.70
C ILE A 174 16.44 -7.71 -18.99
N TYR A 175 15.24 -7.15 -18.80
CA TYR A 175 14.38 -6.62 -19.85
C TYR A 175 13.91 -5.23 -19.40
N PRO A 176 14.29 -4.15 -20.12
CA PRO A 176 13.92 -2.80 -19.73
C PRO A 176 12.41 -2.58 -19.86
N HIS A 177 11.90 -1.52 -19.21
CA HIS A 177 10.48 -1.20 -19.27
C HIS A 177 9.95 -1.07 -20.71
N GLY A 178 8.88 -1.80 -21.03
CA GLY A 178 8.22 -1.74 -22.33
C GLY A 178 6.73 -2.06 -22.27
N ASN A 179 6.04 -1.73 -23.37
CA ASN A 179 4.68 -2.17 -23.64
C ASN A 179 4.74 -3.26 -24.72
N TYR A 180 4.35 -4.47 -24.37
CA TYR A 180 4.58 -5.66 -25.16
C TYR A 180 3.27 -6.33 -25.53
N LYS A 181 3.14 -6.67 -26.81
CA LYS A 181 2.02 -7.47 -27.33
C LYS A 181 2.05 -8.86 -26.72
N TYR A 182 0.89 -9.33 -26.26
CA TYR A 182 0.75 -10.64 -25.63
C TYR A 182 1.21 -11.78 -26.55
N GLU A 183 0.85 -11.73 -27.84
CA GLU A 183 1.33 -12.68 -28.86
C GLU A 183 2.85 -12.82 -28.84
N LEU A 184 3.56 -11.69 -28.89
CA LEU A 184 5.02 -11.68 -29.01
C LEU A 184 5.71 -12.15 -27.73
N LEU A 185 5.07 -11.97 -26.57
CA LEU A 185 5.55 -12.53 -25.30
C LEU A 185 5.37 -14.05 -25.28
N ALA A 186 4.16 -14.53 -25.57
CA ALA A 186 3.82 -15.94 -25.51
C ALA A 186 4.56 -16.78 -26.55
N ASP A 187 4.76 -16.24 -27.75
CA ASP A 187 5.52 -16.89 -28.83
C ASP A 187 7.04 -16.76 -28.65
N ASP A 188 7.49 -16.21 -27.52
CA ASP A 188 8.90 -15.91 -27.21
C ASP A 188 9.54 -15.16 -28.38
N VAL A 189 9.01 -14.03 -28.85
CA VAL A 189 9.60 -13.27 -29.98
C VAL A 189 10.46 -12.12 -29.49
N ILE A 190 10.06 -11.46 -28.40
CA ILE A 190 10.61 -10.18 -27.95
C ILE A 190 11.48 -10.27 -26.67
N LEU A 191 11.06 -11.04 -25.66
CA LEU A 191 11.80 -11.19 -24.40
C LEU A 191 12.61 -12.48 -24.44
N LYS A 192 13.59 -12.50 -25.35
CA LYS A 192 14.47 -13.66 -25.54
C LYS A 192 15.39 -13.86 -24.36
N LYS A 193 15.54 -15.12 -23.93
CA LYS A 193 16.50 -15.57 -22.92
C LYS A 193 17.84 -14.82 -22.94
N LYS A 194 18.28 -14.41 -21.75
CA LYS A 194 19.48 -13.61 -21.52
C LYS A 194 20.54 -14.43 -20.79
N ARG A 195 21.77 -14.37 -21.30
CA ARG A 195 22.95 -14.84 -20.58
C ARG A 195 23.58 -13.68 -19.84
N ILE A 196 23.68 -13.83 -18.53
CA ILE A 196 24.15 -12.79 -17.62
C ILE A 196 25.33 -13.35 -16.83
N VAL A 197 26.42 -12.59 -16.77
CA VAL A 197 27.53 -12.89 -15.86
C VAL A 197 27.22 -12.20 -14.54
N THR A 198 26.96 -13.00 -13.51
CA THR A 198 26.56 -12.48 -12.20
C THR A 198 27.73 -11.77 -11.52
N ASN A 199 27.42 -10.80 -10.67
CA ASN A 199 28.44 -10.01 -9.98
C ASN A 199 29.23 -10.88 -8.99
N GLN A 200 30.53 -11.07 -9.21
CA GLN A 200 31.41 -11.90 -8.37
C GLN A 200 31.52 -11.44 -6.89
N ASN A 201 31.20 -10.17 -6.63
CA ASN A 201 31.24 -9.61 -5.28
C ASN A 201 29.94 -9.81 -4.51
N ALA A 202 28.85 -10.14 -5.19
CA ALA A 202 27.56 -10.41 -4.55
C ALA A 202 27.52 -11.80 -3.93
N ARG A 203 26.55 -12.02 -3.04
CA ARG A 203 26.30 -13.28 -2.34
C ARG A 203 24.86 -13.73 -2.47
N GLU A 204 23.96 -12.80 -2.75
CA GLU A 204 22.54 -13.03 -2.91
C GLU A 204 22.03 -12.29 -4.15
N TYR A 205 21.00 -12.84 -4.78
CA TYR A 205 20.47 -12.36 -6.06
C TYR A 205 18.96 -12.44 -6.07
N GLU A 206 18.30 -11.44 -6.66
CA GLU A 206 16.85 -11.37 -6.73
C GLU A 206 16.41 -10.79 -8.06
N VAL A 207 15.35 -11.33 -8.64
CA VAL A 207 14.68 -10.71 -9.79
C VAL A 207 13.48 -9.92 -9.32
N LYS A 208 13.45 -8.64 -9.66
CA LYS A 208 12.28 -7.77 -9.50
C LYS A 208 11.53 -7.66 -10.81
N SER A 209 10.24 -7.96 -10.79
CA SER A 209 9.34 -7.84 -11.94
C SER A 209 8.16 -6.93 -11.58
N ILE A 210 7.90 -5.92 -12.42
CA ILE A 210 6.72 -5.05 -12.31
C ILE A 210 5.91 -5.30 -13.56
N ILE A 211 4.66 -5.75 -13.43
CA ILE A 211 3.85 -6.22 -14.56
C ILE A 211 2.41 -5.74 -14.41
N SER A 212 1.85 -5.18 -15.48
CA SER A 212 0.44 -4.83 -15.58
C SER A 212 -0.13 -5.24 -16.96
N GLY A 213 -1.26 -5.93 -16.96
CA GLY A 213 -2.00 -6.27 -18.18
C GLY A 213 -2.98 -5.18 -18.59
N HIS A 214 -3.12 -4.94 -19.90
CA HIS A 214 -3.94 -3.87 -20.47
C HIS A 214 -4.66 -4.34 -21.74
N GLY A 215 -5.81 -3.71 -22.03
CA GLY A 215 -6.62 -4.00 -23.23
C GLY A 215 -7.85 -4.85 -22.93
N HIS A 216 -8.71 -4.98 -23.94
CA HIS A 216 -10.02 -5.65 -23.84
C HIS A 216 -10.24 -6.62 -25.01
N GLU A 217 -9.18 -7.35 -25.37
CA GLU A 217 -9.14 -8.21 -26.56
C GLU A 217 -9.65 -9.63 -26.27
N GLY A 218 -10.33 -10.23 -27.25
CA GLY A 218 -10.86 -11.58 -27.11
C GLY A 218 -11.99 -11.71 -26.08
N PRO A 219 -12.43 -12.95 -25.77
CA PRO A 219 -13.63 -13.21 -24.99
C PRO A 219 -13.50 -12.90 -23.49
N GLN A 220 -12.27 -12.88 -22.95
CA GLN A 220 -12.01 -12.57 -21.54
C GLN A 220 -11.51 -11.14 -21.32
N ASN A 221 -11.56 -10.29 -22.35
CA ASN A 221 -11.06 -8.92 -22.32
C ASN A 221 -9.58 -8.85 -21.91
N CYS A 222 -8.72 -9.61 -22.60
CA CYS A 222 -7.29 -9.59 -22.33
C CYS A 222 -6.67 -8.24 -22.69
N CYS A 223 -5.77 -7.68 -21.90
CA CYS A 223 -5.17 -8.33 -20.74
C CYS A 223 -5.41 -7.58 -19.44
N GLU A 224 -6.38 -6.65 -19.42
CA GLU A 224 -6.77 -5.97 -18.19
C GLU A 224 -7.56 -6.89 -17.25
N TRP A 225 -8.50 -7.67 -17.79
CA TRP A 225 -9.51 -8.42 -17.03
C TRP A 225 -9.26 -9.93 -16.99
N ASP A 226 -8.08 -10.35 -17.46
CA ASP A 226 -7.76 -11.74 -17.69
C ASP A 226 -6.42 -12.08 -17.05
N SER A 227 -6.48 -12.88 -15.97
CA SER A 227 -5.28 -13.34 -15.27
C SER A 227 -4.47 -14.26 -16.16
N LYS A 228 -3.17 -14.00 -16.30
CA LYS A 228 -2.24 -14.90 -16.97
C LYS A 228 -1.23 -15.48 -15.98
N THR A 229 -0.79 -16.69 -16.27
CA THR A 229 0.35 -17.31 -15.57
C THR A 229 1.64 -16.84 -16.20
N HIS A 230 2.61 -16.45 -15.39
CA HIS A 230 3.93 -15.97 -15.75
C HIS A 230 4.98 -16.92 -15.18
N THR A 231 6.14 -16.97 -15.82
CA THR A 231 7.15 -17.97 -15.51
C THR A 231 8.56 -17.42 -15.66
N TRP A 232 9.41 -17.71 -14.70
CA TRP A 232 10.86 -17.53 -14.80
C TRP A 232 11.52 -18.89 -14.94
N TYR A 233 12.29 -19.05 -16.02
CA TYR A 233 13.17 -20.18 -16.22
C TYR A 233 14.61 -19.77 -15.92
N PHE A 234 15.30 -20.64 -15.18
CA PHE A 234 16.70 -20.50 -14.81
C PHE A 234 17.49 -21.68 -15.37
N ASN A 235 18.47 -21.41 -16.24
CA ASN A 235 19.28 -22.43 -16.92
C ASN A 235 18.43 -23.51 -17.62
N GLY A 236 17.28 -23.08 -18.19
CA GLY A 236 16.33 -23.96 -18.89
C GLY A 236 15.35 -24.71 -17.99
N TRP A 237 15.41 -24.54 -16.66
CA TRP A 237 14.47 -25.13 -15.72
C TRP A 237 13.45 -24.10 -15.25
N GLU A 238 12.17 -24.48 -15.23
CA GLU A 238 11.13 -23.67 -14.60
C GLU A 238 11.41 -23.55 -13.11
N LEU A 239 11.55 -22.31 -12.62
CA LEU A 239 11.90 -22.05 -11.22
C LEU A 239 10.79 -21.34 -10.47
N PHE A 240 10.16 -20.35 -11.10
CA PHE A 240 9.03 -19.63 -10.52
C PHE A 240 7.87 -19.61 -11.50
N ASN A 241 6.68 -19.85 -10.96
CA ASN A 241 5.42 -19.79 -11.67
C ASN A 241 4.44 -19.02 -10.78
N TRP A 242 3.83 -17.96 -11.32
CA TRP A 242 2.90 -17.12 -10.57
C TRP A 242 1.81 -16.55 -11.46
N ILE A 243 0.72 -16.11 -10.85
CA ILE A 243 -0.39 -15.47 -11.54
C ILE A 243 -0.29 -13.96 -11.30
N VAL A 244 -0.42 -13.16 -12.36
CA VAL A 244 -0.55 -11.70 -12.24
C VAL A 244 -2.04 -11.36 -12.17
N TRP A 245 -2.51 -11.08 -10.96
CA TRP A 245 -3.90 -10.77 -10.65
C TRP A 245 -4.02 -10.08 -9.30
N THR A 246 -4.84 -9.03 -9.23
CA THR A 246 -4.94 -8.15 -8.05
C THR A 246 -6.40 -7.98 -7.67
N ASP A 247 -6.69 -8.18 -6.38
CA ASP A 247 -8.00 -7.92 -5.80
C ASP A 247 -8.16 -6.41 -5.49
N CYS A 248 -9.16 -5.78 -6.09
CA CYS A 248 -9.40 -4.34 -6.00
C CYS A 248 -10.61 -3.97 -5.13
N GLY A 249 -11.44 -4.93 -4.74
CA GLY A 249 -12.73 -4.68 -4.09
C GLY A 249 -12.61 -3.96 -2.74
N ASN A 250 -11.42 -4.00 -2.14
CA ASN A 250 -11.08 -3.36 -0.88
C ASN A 250 -10.09 -2.18 -0.99
N ASN A 251 -10.01 -1.54 -2.15
CA ASN A 251 -9.16 -0.38 -2.34
C ASN A 251 -9.43 0.71 -1.26
N PRO A 252 -8.39 1.20 -0.55
CA PRO A 252 -8.57 2.21 0.50
C PRO A 252 -9.02 3.58 -0.04
N ILE A 253 -8.84 3.83 -1.34
CA ILE A 253 -9.36 5.02 -2.01
C ILE A 253 -10.70 4.68 -2.63
N TYR A 254 -11.77 5.00 -1.91
CA TYR A 254 -13.14 4.77 -2.34
C TYR A 254 -14.10 5.84 -1.81
N PRO A 255 -15.26 6.04 -2.45
CA PRO A 255 -15.63 5.55 -3.78
C PRO A 255 -14.80 6.22 -4.89
N GLN A 256 -14.65 5.54 -6.02
CA GLN A 256 -14.15 6.14 -7.25
C GLN A 256 -15.24 6.11 -8.32
N GLY A 257 -15.31 7.10 -9.21
CA GLY A 257 -16.40 7.20 -10.20
C GLY A 257 -16.36 6.18 -11.35
N GLY A 258 -15.56 5.12 -11.23
CA GLY A 258 -15.17 4.16 -12.25
C GLY A 258 -15.53 2.71 -11.92
N THR A 259 -15.02 1.77 -12.71
CA THR A 259 -15.15 0.33 -12.47
C THR A 259 -14.10 -0.15 -11.46
N TRP A 260 -13.70 0.72 -10.51
CA TRP A 260 -12.58 0.52 -9.59
C TRP A 260 -12.59 -0.75 -8.73
N PRO A 261 -13.74 -1.33 -8.34
CA PRO A 261 -13.72 -2.49 -7.44
C PRO A 261 -13.25 -3.77 -8.10
N PHE A 262 -13.36 -3.88 -9.43
CA PHE A 262 -13.11 -5.15 -10.10
C PHE A 262 -11.63 -5.51 -10.21
N ASN A 263 -11.34 -6.80 -10.28
CA ASN A 263 -9.98 -7.30 -10.23
C ASN A 263 -9.30 -7.16 -11.60
N ARG A 264 -8.00 -6.82 -11.61
CA ARG A 264 -7.19 -6.64 -12.81
C ARG A 264 -5.89 -7.41 -12.76
N ALA A 265 -5.28 -7.61 -13.92
CA ALA A 265 -3.97 -8.23 -14.04
C ALA A 265 -2.84 -7.32 -13.55
N GLY A 266 -2.56 -7.36 -12.23
CA GLY A 266 -1.36 -6.78 -11.62
C GLY A 266 -1.49 -5.32 -11.16
N TRP A 267 -2.70 -4.79 -11.07
CA TRP A 267 -2.94 -3.42 -10.63
C TRP A 267 -4.37 -3.18 -10.16
N CYS A 268 -4.60 -2.05 -9.48
CA CYS A 268 -5.92 -1.49 -9.20
C CYS A 268 -5.92 0.02 -9.45
N PRO A 269 -7.03 0.63 -9.89
CA PRO A 269 -7.15 2.09 -9.99
C PRO A 269 -6.83 2.79 -8.67
N GLY A 270 -5.90 3.75 -8.69
CA GLY A 270 -5.45 4.45 -7.47
C GLY A 270 -4.42 3.68 -6.64
N SER A 271 -3.71 2.72 -7.23
CA SER A 271 -2.71 1.90 -6.55
C SER A 271 -1.39 1.80 -7.31
N ILE A 272 -0.34 1.45 -6.56
CA ILE A 272 0.93 0.98 -7.08
C ILE A 272 0.67 -0.31 -7.88
N VAL A 273 1.35 -0.48 -9.02
CA VAL A 273 1.36 -1.73 -9.80
C VAL A 273 2.13 -2.78 -9.03
N ASP A 274 1.64 -4.01 -9.03
CA ASP A 274 2.22 -5.09 -8.23
C ASP A 274 3.69 -5.36 -8.61
N GLU A 275 4.51 -5.55 -7.57
CA GLU A 275 5.91 -5.92 -7.69
C GLU A 275 6.11 -7.37 -7.21
N TYR A 276 6.81 -8.16 -8.02
CA TYR A 276 7.11 -9.55 -7.72
C TYR A 276 8.62 -9.72 -7.56
N LEU A 277 9.04 -10.25 -6.41
CA LEU A 277 10.43 -10.49 -6.04
C LEU A 277 10.71 -11.99 -6.02
N PHE A 278 11.77 -12.42 -6.70
CA PHE A 278 12.16 -13.82 -6.83
C PHE A 278 13.59 -14.05 -6.38
N ASP A 279 13.78 -14.69 -5.24
CA ASP A 279 15.10 -15.00 -4.68
C ASP A 279 15.80 -16.13 -5.45
N LEU A 280 16.92 -15.79 -6.10
CA LEU A 280 17.75 -16.70 -6.88
C LEU A 280 18.98 -17.20 -6.11
N SER A 281 19.18 -16.78 -4.85
CA SER A 281 20.44 -16.94 -4.12
C SER A 281 20.88 -18.40 -3.96
N LEU A 282 19.93 -19.34 -3.87
CA LEU A 282 20.22 -20.77 -3.76
C LEU A 282 20.68 -21.44 -5.08
N TYR A 283 20.56 -20.75 -6.21
CA TYR A 283 20.79 -21.31 -7.55
C TYR A 283 22.00 -20.73 -8.28
N ILE A 284 22.65 -19.72 -7.68
CA ILE A 284 23.71 -18.93 -8.30
C ILE A 284 24.95 -18.96 -7.43
N ASN A 285 26.13 -19.29 -7.99
CA ASN A 285 27.38 -18.94 -7.35
C ASN A 285 27.90 -17.59 -7.90
N PRO A 286 28.56 -16.78 -7.07
CA PRO A 286 29.05 -15.49 -7.52
C PRO A 286 30.05 -15.60 -8.69
N GLY A 287 29.78 -14.86 -9.76
CA GLY A 287 30.60 -14.87 -10.98
C GLY A 287 30.17 -15.92 -12.02
N ASP A 288 29.16 -16.75 -11.71
CA ASP A 288 28.59 -17.69 -12.66
C ASP A 288 27.95 -16.95 -13.84
N THR A 289 27.96 -17.60 -15.01
CA THR A 289 27.12 -17.20 -16.13
C THR A 289 25.81 -17.96 -16.05
N ILE A 290 24.72 -17.22 -15.86
CA ILE A 290 23.36 -17.76 -15.76
C ILE A 290 22.57 -17.47 -17.04
N GLU A 291 21.60 -18.32 -17.35
CA GLU A 291 20.60 -18.09 -18.39
C GLU A 291 19.24 -17.84 -17.75
N LEU A 292 18.74 -16.60 -17.86
CA LEU A 292 17.41 -16.21 -17.41
C LEU A 292 16.47 -16.10 -18.61
N ASP A 293 15.29 -16.68 -18.49
CA ASP A 293 14.27 -16.63 -19.53
C ASP A 293 12.89 -16.41 -18.92
N TYR A 294 12.09 -15.56 -19.58
CA TYR A 294 10.77 -15.18 -19.10
C TYR A 294 9.72 -15.76 -20.03
N GLY A 295 8.72 -16.42 -19.46
CA GLY A 295 7.57 -16.94 -20.17
C GLY A 295 6.26 -16.39 -19.63
N ILE A 296 5.25 -16.43 -20.49
CA ILE A 296 3.86 -16.19 -20.14
C ILE A 296 3.01 -17.29 -20.76
N GLN A 297 1.88 -17.60 -20.11
CA GLN A 297 0.87 -18.54 -20.60
C GLN A 297 0.56 -18.32 -22.08
N ASN A 298 0.50 -19.40 -22.84
CA ASN A 298 0.11 -19.35 -24.26
C ASN A 298 -1.34 -18.90 -24.44
N TYR A 299 -1.59 -18.14 -25.50
CA TYR A 299 -2.94 -17.72 -25.90
C TYR A 299 -3.64 -18.79 -26.75
N TYR A 300 -4.96 -18.68 -26.87
CA TYR A 300 -5.75 -19.41 -27.84
C TYR A 300 -6.07 -18.53 -29.05
N ASN A 301 -6.47 -19.14 -30.18
CA ASN A 301 -6.93 -18.41 -31.37
C ASN A 301 -8.34 -17.83 -31.18
N ASN A 302 -8.51 -16.98 -30.17
CA ASN A 302 -9.78 -16.33 -29.78
C ASN A 302 -9.71 -14.79 -29.80
N GLY A 303 -8.58 -14.21 -30.20
CA GLY A 303 -8.36 -12.76 -30.29
C GLY A 303 -7.53 -12.17 -29.15
N GLU A 304 -7.34 -12.86 -28.02
CA GLU A 304 -6.59 -12.34 -26.85
C GLU A 304 -5.15 -11.95 -27.18
N LYS A 305 -4.56 -12.58 -28.20
CA LYS A 305 -3.18 -12.33 -28.65
C LYS A 305 -2.86 -10.84 -28.93
N GLU A 306 -3.89 -10.04 -29.23
CA GLU A 306 -3.77 -8.59 -29.47
C GLU A 306 -3.67 -7.75 -28.19
N GLY A 307 -3.91 -8.35 -27.01
CA GLY A 307 -3.75 -7.70 -25.72
C GLY A 307 -2.30 -7.32 -25.44
N ASN A 308 -2.07 -6.56 -24.35
CA ASN A 308 -0.74 -6.03 -24.07
C ASN A 308 -0.40 -6.11 -22.58
N PHE A 309 0.90 -6.16 -22.30
CA PHE A 309 1.44 -6.07 -20.96
C PHE A 309 2.52 -5.00 -20.90
N ILE A 310 2.42 -4.13 -19.90
CA ILE A 310 3.45 -3.15 -19.56
C ILE A 310 4.28 -3.75 -18.44
N MET A 311 5.57 -3.96 -18.68
CA MET A 311 6.45 -4.63 -17.72
C MET A 311 7.89 -4.15 -17.75
N THR A 312 8.60 -4.40 -16.65
CA THR A 312 10.06 -4.31 -16.53
C THR A 312 10.57 -5.47 -15.68
N HIS A 313 11.79 -5.95 -15.96
CA HIS A 313 12.44 -7.03 -15.21
C HIS A 313 13.89 -6.65 -14.92
N GLN A 314 14.28 -6.68 -13.65
CA GLN A 314 15.59 -6.24 -13.17
C GLN A 314 16.22 -7.31 -12.29
N LEU A 315 17.53 -7.51 -12.43
CA LEU A 315 18.32 -8.35 -11.53
C LEU A 315 18.98 -7.44 -10.49
N ILE A 316 18.80 -7.77 -9.23
CA ILE A 316 19.43 -7.09 -8.10
C ILE A 316 20.43 -8.06 -7.48
N SER A 317 21.62 -7.55 -7.17
CA SER A 317 22.68 -8.30 -6.52
C SER A 317 22.98 -7.68 -5.16
N TYR A 318 22.99 -8.50 -4.12
CA TYR A 318 23.21 -8.10 -2.73
C TYR A 318 24.46 -8.78 -2.15
N ASP A 319 25.07 -8.16 -1.15
CA ASP A 319 25.98 -8.87 -0.25
C ASP A 319 25.18 -9.70 0.77
N SER A 320 25.89 -10.41 1.65
CA SER A 320 25.30 -11.18 2.75
C SER A 320 24.52 -10.27 3.72
N PRO A 321 23.60 -10.82 4.53
CA PRO A 321 22.90 -10.09 5.57
C PRO A 321 23.88 -9.37 6.51
N ASN A 322 23.59 -8.09 6.79
CA ASN A 322 24.40 -7.26 7.67
C ASN A 322 24.19 -7.59 9.16
N PHE A 323 23.14 -8.35 9.50
CA PHE A 323 22.77 -8.69 10.87
C PHE A 323 22.60 -10.20 11.05
N ASN A 324 22.91 -10.71 12.24
CA ASN A 324 22.65 -12.08 12.67
C ASN A 324 21.30 -12.19 13.41
N HIS A 325 21.05 -11.30 14.38
CA HIS A 325 19.88 -11.24 15.24
C HIS A 325 19.24 -9.85 15.17
N GLU A 326 18.29 -9.69 14.26
CA GLU A 326 17.54 -8.45 14.08
C GLU A 326 16.07 -8.77 13.84
N VAL A 327 15.20 -8.09 14.57
CA VAL A 327 13.78 -8.02 14.26
C VAL A 327 13.35 -6.58 14.00
N GLU A 328 12.53 -6.39 12.98
CA GLU A 328 11.92 -5.10 12.67
C GLU A 328 10.43 -5.12 13.00
N LEU A 329 9.95 -4.02 13.58
CA LEU A 329 8.53 -3.72 13.61
C LEU A 329 8.14 -3.17 12.24
N PHE A 330 7.82 -4.07 11.32
CA PHE A 330 7.58 -3.72 9.93
C PHE A 330 6.38 -2.80 9.79
N GLU A 331 5.24 -3.10 10.43
CA GLU A 331 4.04 -2.26 10.36
C GLU A 331 3.15 -2.35 11.61
N ILE A 332 2.41 -1.28 11.90
CA ILE A 332 1.21 -1.35 12.76
C ILE A 332 0.02 -1.22 11.82
N ILE A 333 -0.73 -2.29 11.57
CA ILE A 333 -1.88 -2.30 10.66
C ILE A 333 -3.09 -1.63 11.31
N ALA A 334 -3.33 -1.96 12.58
CA ALA A 334 -4.43 -1.42 13.37
C ALA A 334 -4.04 -1.38 14.86
N PRO A 335 -4.31 -0.28 15.60
CA PRO A 335 -4.88 0.97 15.12
C PRO A 335 -3.90 1.75 14.22
N ASN A 336 -4.38 2.38 13.15
CA ASN A 336 -3.55 3.20 12.27
C ASN A 336 -4.40 4.23 11.49
N SER A 337 -4.00 5.52 11.50
CA SER A 337 -4.68 6.60 10.77
C SER A 337 -4.20 6.82 9.34
N LEU A 338 -3.20 6.07 8.87
CA LEU A 338 -2.71 6.16 7.48
C LEU A 338 -3.79 5.70 6.51
N GLY A 339 -3.96 6.44 5.42
CA GLY A 339 -5.02 6.22 4.43
C GLY A 339 -5.06 4.79 3.89
N ARG A 340 -3.90 4.16 3.64
CA ARG A 340 -3.83 2.78 3.13
C ARG A 340 -4.44 1.72 4.07
N TYR A 341 -4.61 2.03 5.36
CA TYR A 341 -5.24 1.16 6.35
C TYR A 341 -6.65 1.62 6.74
N SER A 342 -7.23 2.59 6.02
CA SER A 342 -8.55 3.16 6.33
C SER A 342 -9.69 2.14 6.30
N ARG A 343 -9.56 1.06 5.52
CA ARG A 343 -10.55 -0.03 5.45
C ARG A 343 -10.54 -0.94 6.68
N LEU A 344 -9.45 -0.95 7.42
CA LEU A 344 -9.26 -1.76 8.62
C LEU A 344 -9.41 -0.94 9.91
N ASN A 345 -9.54 0.38 9.80
CA ASN A 345 -9.50 1.31 10.92
C ASN A 345 -10.69 2.29 10.88
N PRO A 346 -11.15 2.81 12.02
CA PRO A 346 -10.61 2.60 13.37
C PRO A 346 -10.92 1.19 13.90
N ILE A 347 -10.19 0.78 14.94
CA ILE A 347 -10.49 -0.42 15.71
C ILE A 347 -10.71 -0.04 17.18
N CYS A 348 -11.49 -0.88 17.87
CA CYS A 348 -11.63 -0.88 19.31
C CYS A 348 -11.48 -2.30 19.87
N ASP A 349 -10.64 -3.12 19.21
CA ASP A 349 -10.44 -4.53 19.58
C ASP A 349 -8.95 -4.94 19.63
N GLN A 350 -8.54 -6.02 18.97
CA GLN A 350 -7.16 -6.51 19.01
C GLN A 350 -6.27 -5.68 18.08
N PRO A 351 -5.15 -5.11 18.57
CA PRO A 351 -4.17 -4.51 17.70
C PRO A 351 -3.55 -5.54 16.74
N LYS A 352 -3.24 -5.12 15.53
CA LYS A 352 -2.65 -5.95 14.47
C LYS A 352 -1.36 -5.33 13.98
N ILE A 353 -0.27 -6.08 13.99
CA ILE A 353 1.07 -5.63 13.58
C ILE A 353 1.72 -6.60 12.61
N ILE A 354 2.78 -6.18 11.93
CA ILE A 354 3.67 -7.04 11.14
C ILE A 354 5.07 -6.93 11.76
N ILE A 355 5.70 -8.08 11.99
CA ILE A 355 7.12 -8.16 12.33
C ILE A 355 7.88 -8.86 11.20
N ARG A 356 9.16 -8.52 11.02
CA ARG A 356 10.04 -9.09 9.99
C ARG A 356 11.38 -9.49 10.60
N ASN A 357 11.95 -10.60 10.15
CA ASN A 357 13.32 -10.98 10.49
C ASN A 357 14.31 -10.40 9.46
N ASN A 358 15.10 -9.37 9.80
CA ASN A 358 16.22 -8.95 8.94
C ASN A 358 17.56 -9.56 9.36
N GLY A 359 17.57 -10.47 10.35
CA GLY A 359 18.72 -11.24 10.76
C GLY A 359 18.90 -12.52 9.95
N LYS A 360 20.16 -12.92 9.74
CA LYS A 360 20.52 -14.20 9.13
C LYS A 360 20.00 -15.41 9.90
N GLU A 361 19.99 -15.33 11.24
CA GLU A 361 19.54 -16.43 12.09
C GLU A 361 18.01 -16.51 12.09
N ILE A 362 17.46 -17.73 12.09
CA ILE A 362 16.01 -17.95 12.11
C ILE A 362 15.42 -17.36 13.40
N LEU A 363 14.46 -16.47 13.27
CA LEU A 363 13.77 -15.83 14.38
C LEU A 363 12.68 -16.75 14.93
N LYS A 364 12.80 -17.10 16.20
CA LYS A 364 11.95 -18.07 16.91
C LYS A 364 11.15 -17.48 18.06
N SER A 365 11.58 -16.34 18.60
CA SER A 365 10.82 -15.64 19.64
C SER A 365 11.14 -14.16 19.68
N VAL A 366 10.14 -13.34 20.05
CA VAL A 366 10.28 -11.88 20.24
C VAL A 366 9.44 -11.45 21.44
N ASN A 367 9.96 -10.55 22.25
CA ASN A 367 9.18 -9.87 23.28
C ASN A 367 8.55 -8.59 22.71
N ILE A 368 7.26 -8.40 22.94
CA ILE A 368 6.47 -7.29 22.41
C ILE A 368 5.83 -6.53 23.57
N ILE A 369 6.10 -5.23 23.62
CA ILE A 369 5.47 -4.28 24.54
C ILE A 369 4.60 -3.36 23.72
N TYR A 370 3.35 -3.13 24.15
CA TYR A 370 2.41 -2.32 23.39
C TYR A 370 1.36 -1.67 24.29
N GLY A 371 0.74 -0.60 23.81
CA GLY A 371 -0.29 0.12 24.55
C GLY A 371 -0.46 1.58 24.11
N PHE A 372 -1.28 2.33 24.84
CA PHE A 372 -1.39 3.77 24.66
C PHE A 372 -0.31 4.48 25.45
N GLU A 373 0.24 5.54 24.87
CA GLU A 373 1.22 6.41 25.52
C GLU A 373 0.68 6.91 26.88
N ASN A 374 1.53 6.94 27.92
CA ASN A 374 1.17 7.33 29.28
C ASN A 374 0.08 6.48 29.97
N LYS A 375 -0.25 5.30 29.44
CA LYS A 375 -1.18 4.33 30.06
C LYS A 375 -0.45 3.04 30.45
N ARG A 376 -1.24 2.02 30.80
CA ARG A 376 -0.75 0.68 31.09
C ARG A 376 -0.18 0.04 29.83
N ASN A 377 1.04 -0.48 29.95
CA ASN A 377 1.65 -1.34 28.93
C ASN A 377 1.14 -2.78 29.04
N TYR A 378 1.04 -3.42 27.89
CA TYR A 378 0.73 -4.83 27.69
C TYR A 378 1.96 -5.55 27.17
N PHE A 379 2.07 -6.83 27.51
CA PHE A 379 3.23 -7.65 27.20
C PHE A 379 2.76 -8.91 26.49
N PHE A 380 3.37 -9.20 25.36
CA PHE A 380 3.14 -10.42 24.60
C PHE A 380 4.49 -11.00 24.18
N LYS A 381 4.60 -12.32 24.20
CA LYS A 381 5.79 -13.01 23.71
C LYS A 381 5.39 -13.88 22.52
N TRP A 382 5.88 -13.50 21.36
CA TRP A 382 5.67 -14.25 20.13
C TRP A 382 6.65 -15.44 20.07
N TYR A 383 6.17 -16.54 19.50
CA TYR A 383 6.97 -17.72 19.15
C TYR A 383 6.58 -18.17 17.74
N GLY A 384 7.57 -18.52 16.93
CA GLY A 384 7.33 -18.97 15.56
C GLY A 384 8.62 -19.40 14.88
N GLU A 385 8.64 -19.31 13.56
CA GLU A 385 9.82 -19.56 12.74
C GLU A 385 9.79 -18.60 11.54
N LEU A 386 10.60 -17.55 11.57
CA LEU A 386 10.78 -16.64 10.44
C LEU A 386 12.23 -16.71 9.97
N ARG A 387 12.43 -17.15 8.72
CA ARG A 387 13.73 -17.09 8.05
C ARG A 387 14.04 -15.64 7.67
N PHE A 388 15.25 -15.42 7.21
CA PHE A 388 15.69 -14.12 6.75
C PHE A 388 14.69 -13.53 5.72
N LEU A 389 14.28 -12.28 5.93
CA LEU A 389 13.27 -11.50 5.20
C LEU A 389 11.82 -12.01 5.28
N GLU A 390 11.56 -13.14 5.94
CA GLU A 390 10.19 -13.56 6.21
C GLU A 390 9.54 -12.66 7.27
N SER A 391 8.22 -12.50 7.15
CA SER A 391 7.40 -11.67 8.03
C SER A 391 6.21 -12.45 8.57
N ASP A 392 5.73 -12.07 9.76
CA ASP A 392 4.50 -12.59 10.35
C ASP A 392 3.55 -11.45 10.73
N THR A 393 2.25 -11.67 10.54
CA THR A 393 1.20 -10.72 10.90
C THR A 393 0.52 -11.15 12.19
N LEU A 394 0.71 -10.37 13.25
CA LEU A 394 0.30 -10.74 14.60
C LEU A 394 -0.97 -10.01 15.03
N LEU A 395 -1.93 -10.76 15.56
CA LEU A 395 -3.03 -10.22 16.37
C LEU A 395 -2.58 -10.21 17.83
N LEU A 396 -2.41 -9.01 18.39
CA LEU A 396 -2.01 -8.84 19.78
C LEU A 396 -3.21 -9.04 20.71
N PRO A 397 -3.00 -9.54 21.94
CA PRO A 397 -4.07 -9.65 22.93
C PRO A 397 -4.78 -8.30 23.17
N LYS A 398 -6.10 -8.39 23.44
CA LYS A 398 -6.97 -7.23 23.69
C LYS A 398 -6.42 -6.31 24.77
N ILE A 399 -6.67 -5.03 24.59
CA ILE A 399 -6.28 -3.96 25.51
C ILE A 399 -7.52 -3.19 25.97
N THR A 400 -7.38 -2.45 27.07
CA THR A 400 -8.35 -1.41 27.42
C THR A 400 -8.21 -0.24 26.46
N TRP A 401 -9.24 -0.02 25.65
CA TRP A 401 -9.33 1.11 24.73
C TRP A 401 -9.60 2.41 25.49
N ASN A 402 -8.81 3.43 25.19
CA ASN A 402 -8.98 4.77 25.75
C ASN A 402 -9.27 5.74 24.60
N LEU A 403 -10.39 6.44 24.70
CA LEU A 403 -10.87 7.38 23.67
C LEU A 403 -10.18 8.75 23.67
N ASP A 404 -9.50 9.08 24.76
CA ASP A 404 -8.87 10.39 24.97
C ASP A 404 -7.42 10.43 24.47
N GLU A 405 -6.72 9.29 24.50
CA GLU A 405 -5.34 9.19 23.99
C GLU A 405 -5.33 8.77 22.52
N MET A 406 -4.49 9.44 21.73
CA MET A 406 -4.42 9.19 20.29
C MET A 406 -3.14 8.47 19.87
N ASN A 407 -2.16 8.24 20.75
CA ASN A 407 -0.89 7.61 20.37
C ASN A 407 -0.84 6.17 20.85
N PHE A 408 -0.80 5.23 19.91
CA PHE A 408 -0.55 3.82 20.16
C PHE A 408 0.91 3.48 19.84
N MET A 409 1.57 2.78 20.76
CA MET A 409 2.97 2.42 20.65
C MET A 409 3.16 0.91 20.67
N VAL A 410 4.15 0.44 19.90
CA VAL A 410 4.63 -0.93 19.92
C VAL A 410 6.16 -0.92 19.93
N GLN A 411 6.74 -1.77 20.76
CA GLN A 411 8.17 -1.98 20.92
C GLN A 411 8.48 -3.47 20.89
N LEU A 412 9.43 -3.85 20.06
CA LEU A 412 10.00 -5.20 20.00
C LEU A 412 11.32 -5.25 20.75
N SER A 413 11.67 -6.43 21.25
CA SER A 413 12.95 -6.68 21.90
C SER A 413 13.29 -8.16 21.99
N ASN A 414 14.56 -8.43 22.24
CA ASN A 414 15.10 -9.76 22.53
C ASN A 414 14.78 -10.83 21.45
N PRO A 415 15.11 -10.60 20.17
CA PRO A 415 15.00 -11.64 19.15
C PRO A 415 15.78 -12.88 19.62
N ASN A 416 15.12 -14.04 19.70
CA ASN A 416 15.72 -15.28 20.23
C ASN A 416 16.33 -15.18 21.64
N GLY A 417 15.93 -14.17 22.44
CA GLY A 417 16.51 -13.94 23.76
C GLY A 417 17.90 -13.27 23.74
N THR A 418 18.39 -12.82 22.58
CA THR A 418 19.65 -12.08 22.43
C THR A 418 19.40 -10.58 22.28
N GLN A 419 20.43 -9.76 22.39
CA GLN A 419 20.32 -8.34 22.06
C GLN A 419 20.07 -8.18 20.56
N ASP A 420 19.17 -7.26 20.21
CA ASP A 420 18.90 -6.88 18.83
C ASP A 420 20.03 -5.98 18.28
N GLU A 421 20.53 -6.27 17.09
CA GLU A 421 21.64 -5.52 16.46
C GLU A 421 21.20 -4.16 15.88
N LYS A 422 19.90 -3.91 15.73
CA LYS A 422 19.32 -2.68 15.19
C LYS A 422 18.09 -2.20 15.98
N ILE A 423 18.32 -1.39 17.00
CA ILE A 423 17.25 -0.97 17.91
C ILE A 423 16.30 0.09 17.30
N ASN A 424 16.73 0.84 16.29
CA ASN A 424 15.99 2.01 15.80
C ASN A 424 14.67 1.65 15.07
N ASN A 425 14.56 0.46 14.49
CA ASN A 425 13.37 -0.01 13.78
C ASN A 425 12.51 -0.99 14.62
N ASN A 426 12.85 -1.16 15.90
CA ASN A 426 12.10 -1.98 16.85
C ASN A 426 10.87 -1.25 17.43
N ASN A 427 10.71 0.04 17.17
CA ASN A 427 9.69 0.89 17.81
C ASN A 427 8.90 1.67 16.76
N LYS A 428 7.57 1.70 16.90
CA LYS A 428 6.70 2.60 16.13
C LYS A 428 5.60 3.16 17.02
N ASN A 429 5.29 4.43 16.77
CA ASN A 429 4.15 5.13 17.35
C ASN A 429 3.23 5.56 16.22
N ILE A 430 1.92 5.40 16.42
CA ILE A 430 0.94 5.76 15.41
C ILE A 430 -0.25 6.47 16.02
N ILE A 431 -0.83 7.39 15.25
CA ILE A 431 -2.06 8.08 15.61
C ILE A 431 -3.23 7.11 15.40
N VAL A 432 -4.07 7.00 16.43
CA VAL A 432 -5.28 6.19 16.45
C VAL A 432 -6.45 7.02 15.92
N PRO A 433 -7.13 6.58 14.85
CA PRO A 433 -8.34 7.24 14.40
C PRO A 433 -9.47 7.03 15.42
N LYS A 434 -10.32 8.06 15.60
CA LYS A 434 -11.41 8.01 16.57
C LYS A 434 -12.47 6.98 16.20
N VAL A 435 -12.83 6.14 17.16
CA VAL A 435 -13.94 5.19 17.07
C VAL A 435 -15.26 5.93 17.31
N LYS A 436 -16.32 5.54 16.61
CA LYS A 436 -17.66 6.10 16.81
C LYS A 436 -18.31 5.48 18.05
N ILE A 437 -19.03 6.31 18.82
CA ILE A 437 -19.77 5.87 20.01
C ILE A 437 -21.26 5.97 19.69
N PHE A 438 -21.96 4.84 19.83
CA PHE A 438 -23.40 4.71 19.65
C PHE A 438 -24.08 4.53 21.03
N PRO A 439 -25.35 4.95 21.17
CA PRO A 439 -26.13 4.63 22.37
C PRO A 439 -26.40 3.12 22.46
N SER A 440 -26.77 2.65 23.65
CA SER A 440 -27.19 1.25 23.89
C SER A 440 -28.37 0.76 23.04
N GLU A 441 -29.21 1.68 22.54
CA GLU A 441 -30.33 1.38 21.64
C GLU A 441 -30.28 2.31 20.41
N PHE A 442 -30.27 1.74 19.21
CA PHE A 442 -30.21 2.45 17.93
C PHE A 442 -30.83 1.61 16.81
N GLN A 443 -30.92 2.16 15.60
CA GLN A 443 -31.49 1.50 14.44
C GLN A 443 -30.47 1.34 13.32
N LEU A 444 -30.50 0.19 12.66
CA LEU A 444 -29.87 -0.06 11.36
C LEU A 444 -30.97 -0.06 10.28
N SER A 445 -30.88 0.85 9.32
CA SER A 445 -31.73 0.88 8.13
C SER A 445 -30.93 0.44 6.92
N LEU A 446 -31.44 -0.56 6.21
CA LEU A 446 -30.92 -1.07 4.94
C LEU A 446 -32.02 -0.96 3.88
N PHE A 447 -31.77 -0.16 2.84
CA PHE A 447 -32.53 -0.21 1.61
C PHE A 447 -31.70 -0.94 0.56
N THR A 448 -32.20 -2.04 0.02
CA THR A 448 -31.43 -2.85 -0.93
C THR A 448 -31.46 -2.26 -2.34
N ASN A 449 -30.40 -2.56 -3.09
CA ASN A 449 -30.34 -2.31 -4.52
C ASN A 449 -31.31 -3.27 -5.27
N ASN A 450 -31.18 -3.36 -6.59
CA ASN A 450 -32.03 -4.24 -7.41
C ASN A 450 -31.25 -4.93 -8.53
N ASN A 451 -31.99 -5.58 -9.43
CA ASN A 451 -31.50 -6.42 -10.53
C ASN A 451 -30.90 -7.75 -10.04
N ASN A 452 -31.55 -8.35 -9.05
CA ASN A 452 -31.16 -9.59 -8.40
C ASN A 452 -29.82 -9.51 -7.66
N ARG A 453 -29.43 -8.30 -7.25
CA ARG A 453 -28.18 -8.02 -6.54
C ARG A 453 -28.36 -7.98 -5.03
N ALA A 454 -29.58 -7.77 -4.52
CA ALA A 454 -29.81 -7.71 -3.08
C ALA A 454 -29.38 -9.00 -2.36
N LYS A 455 -29.49 -10.15 -3.03
CA LYS A 455 -29.07 -11.46 -2.53
C LYS A 455 -27.56 -11.63 -2.36
N GLU A 456 -26.74 -10.79 -2.99
CA GLU A 456 -25.27 -10.78 -2.90
C GLU A 456 -24.82 -10.19 -1.56
N ASN A 457 -25.76 -9.55 -0.84
CA ASN A 457 -25.47 -8.80 0.36
C ASN A 457 -25.74 -9.63 1.60
N MET A 458 -24.85 -9.51 2.57
CA MET A 458 -25.06 -9.99 3.94
C MET A 458 -24.44 -9.03 4.95
N PHE A 459 -24.95 -9.04 6.18
CA PHE A 459 -24.31 -8.31 7.27
C PHE A 459 -24.27 -9.11 8.56
N THR A 460 -23.32 -8.73 9.42
CA THR A 460 -23.25 -9.14 10.81
C THR A 460 -22.94 -7.96 11.71
N ILE A 461 -23.41 -8.01 12.95
CA ILE A 461 -22.92 -7.21 14.08
C ILE A 461 -22.36 -8.18 15.10
N THR A 462 -21.05 -8.10 15.33
CA THR A 462 -20.31 -8.98 16.24
C THR A 462 -19.71 -8.18 17.38
N ASP A 463 -19.59 -8.79 18.56
CA ASP A 463 -18.74 -8.23 19.61
C ASP A 463 -17.25 -8.56 19.38
N ALA A 464 -16.41 -8.01 20.24
CA ALA A 464 -14.98 -8.28 20.22
C ALA A 464 -14.61 -9.78 20.41
N ASP A 465 -15.47 -10.60 21.03
CA ASP A 465 -15.23 -12.05 21.21
C ASP A 465 -15.70 -12.87 19.99
N GLY A 466 -16.25 -12.21 18.97
CA GLY A 466 -16.74 -12.83 17.74
C GLY A 466 -18.17 -13.37 17.86
N TYR A 467 -18.90 -13.06 18.93
CA TYR A 467 -20.29 -13.45 19.09
C TYR A 467 -21.18 -12.58 18.19
N ILE A 468 -22.00 -13.21 17.35
CA ILE A 468 -22.92 -12.53 16.43
C ILE A 468 -24.20 -12.16 17.18
N PHE A 469 -24.47 -10.87 17.32
CA PHE A 469 -25.71 -10.35 17.91
C PHE A 469 -26.82 -10.18 16.86
N TYR A 470 -26.44 -9.72 15.67
CA TYR A 470 -27.37 -9.49 14.58
C TYR A 470 -26.75 -9.96 13.27
N SER A 471 -27.59 -10.47 12.38
CA SER A 471 -27.20 -10.81 11.03
C SER A 471 -28.38 -10.68 10.08
N GLY A 472 -28.09 -10.50 8.80
CA GLY A 472 -29.07 -10.54 7.73
C GLY A 472 -28.42 -10.97 6.43
N ASP A 473 -29.15 -11.72 5.62
CA ASP A 473 -28.74 -12.23 4.31
C ASP A 473 -29.99 -12.43 3.43
N ASN A 474 -29.80 -12.97 2.23
CA ASN A 474 -30.89 -13.37 1.32
C ASN A 474 -31.92 -12.26 1.06
N PHE A 475 -31.45 -11.02 0.94
CA PHE A 475 -32.35 -9.89 0.83
C PHE A 475 -33.12 -9.86 -0.48
N ILE A 476 -34.28 -9.23 -0.44
CA ILE A 476 -35.13 -8.98 -1.60
C ILE A 476 -34.75 -7.62 -2.18
N ASP A 477 -34.73 -7.53 -3.51
CA ASP A 477 -34.50 -6.28 -4.23
C ASP A 477 -35.46 -5.15 -3.80
N SER A 478 -34.96 -3.91 -3.83
CA SER A 478 -35.76 -2.68 -3.62
C SER A 478 -36.59 -2.69 -2.33
N THR A 479 -36.08 -3.32 -1.27
CA THR A 479 -36.81 -3.53 -0.02
C THR A 479 -36.11 -2.79 1.11
N GLU A 480 -36.92 -2.19 2.00
CA GLU A 480 -36.45 -1.54 3.21
C GLU A 480 -36.51 -2.52 4.39
N TYR A 481 -35.38 -2.65 5.08
CA TYR A 481 -35.22 -3.42 6.30
C TYR A 481 -34.79 -2.47 7.42
N ILE A 482 -35.46 -2.57 8.57
CA ILE A 482 -35.14 -1.79 9.77
C ILE A 482 -34.92 -2.77 10.91
N TYR A 483 -33.77 -2.66 11.55
CA TYR A 483 -33.40 -3.47 12.71
C TYR A 483 -33.25 -2.57 13.92
N ASP A 484 -34.04 -2.85 14.95
CA ASP A 484 -33.86 -2.25 16.28
C ASP A 484 -32.72 -2.98 17.00
N ILE A 485 -31.59 -2.28 17.16
CA ILE A 485 -30.37 -2.81 17.72
C ILE A 485 -30.27 -2.43 19.19
N LYS A 486 -30.05 -3.43 20.04
CA LYS A 486 -29.82 -3.28 21.47
C LYS A 486 -28.57 -4.04 21.86
N LEU A 487 -27.57 -3.29 22.32
CA LEU A 487 -26.26 -3.81 22.68
C LEU A 487 -25.90 -3.32 24.07
N TYR A 488 -25.09 -4.09 24.79
CA TYR A 488 -24.53 -3.66 26.06
C TYR A 488 -23.30 -2.78 25.81
N PRO A 489 -22.85 -2.00 26.81
CA PRO A 489 -21.62 -1.24 26.67
C PRO A 489 -20.44 -2.15 26.29
N GLY A 490 -19.73 -1.81 25.22
CA GLY A 490 -18.73 -2.69 24.63
C GLY A 490 -18.28 -2.28 23.23
N CYS A 491 -17.41 -3.10 22.66
CA CYS A 491 -16.81 -2.91 21.33
C CYS A 491 -17.45 -3.87 20.34
N TYR A 492 -17.88 -3.34 19.19
CA TYR A 492 -18.61 -4.08 18.18
C TYR A 492 -18.10 -3.79 16.78
N GLN A 493 -18.30 -4.75 15.87
CA GLN A 493 -18.03 -4.61 14.45
C GLN A 493 -19.30 -4.84 13.66
N PHE A 494 -19.67 -3.87 12.84
CA PHE A 494 -20.57 -4.07 11.71
C PHE A 494 -19.74 -4.48 10.49
N LEU A 495 -20.02 -5.65 9.95
CA LEU A 495 -19.46 -6.13 8.69
C LEU A 495 -20.61 -6.30 7.69
N PHE A 496 -20.53 -5.61 6.55
CA PHE A 496 -21.44 -5.77 5.43
C PHE A 496 -20.63 -6.25 4.22
N LEU A 497 -21.04 -7.34 3.59
CA LEU A 497 -20.36 -7.96 2.45
C LEU A 497 -21.24 -7.89 1.22
N ASP A 498 -20.61 -7.73 0.06
CA ASP A 498 -21.21 -7.89 -1.26
C ASP A 498 -20.39 -8.90 -2.08
N ASP A 499 -21.00 -10.06 -2.38
CA ASP A 499 -20.32 -11.21 -2.99
C ASP A 499 -19.77 -10.94 -4.41
N MET A 500 -20.27 -9.90 -5.09
CA MET A 500 -19.85 -9.53 -6.45
C MET A 500 -18.88 -8.34 -6.48
N GLU A 501 -18.52 -7.81 -5.31
CA GLU A 501 -17.57 -6.72 -5.12
C GLU A 501 -17.96 -5.41 -5.80
N ASP A 502 -19.25 -5.18 -6.12
CA ASP A 502 -19.74 -3.95 -6.75
C ASP A 502 -20.59 -3.07 -5.81
N GLY A 503 -20.78 -3.56 -4.58
CA GLY A 503 -21.51 -2.89 -3.52
C GLY A 503 -22.99 -2.68 -3.87
N ILE A 504 -23.62 -1.70 -3.22
CA ILE A 504 -25.06 -1.46 -3.42
C ILE A 504 -25.34 -0.26 -4.32
N SER A 505 -24.36 0.18 -5.12
CA SER A 505 -24.50 1.36 -5.97
C SER A 505 -25.19 1.06 -7.32
N ILE A 506 -25.52 2.09 -8.09
CA ILE A 506 -25.97 1.94 -9.48
C ILE A 506 -24.82 1.54 -10.41
N HIS A 507 -25.08 0.62 -11.33
CA HIS A 507 -24.13 0.20 -12.36
C HIS A 507 -24.16 1.17 -13.55
N TRP A 508 -23.67 2.37 -13.34
CA TRP A 508 -23.68 3.44 -14.34
C TRP A 508 -22.93 3.07 -15.62
N TRP A 509 -21.97 2.14 -15.58
CA TRP A 509 -21.26 1.63 -16.77
C TRP A 509 -22.18 0.88 -17.76
N ASN A 510 -23.33 0.38 -17.30
CA ASN A 510 -24.33 -0.23 -18.18
C ASN A 510 -25.19 0.77 -18.96
N ARG A 511 -24.97 2.08 -18.77
CA ARG A 511 -25.83 3.13 -19.35
C ARG A 511 -25.96 3.06 -20.87
N ASN A 512 -24.90 2.70 -21.58
CA ASN A 512 -24.90 2.65 -23.05
C ASN A 512 -25.15 1.24 -23.58
N SER A 513 -24.71 0.20 -22.87
CA SER A 513 -24.78 -1.20 -23.32
C SER A 513 -26.11 -1.87 -22.97
N ASN A 514 -26.60 -1.67 -21.75
CA ASN A 514 -27.85 -2.26 -21.27
C ASN A 514 -28.48 -1.40 -20.16
N PRO A 515 -29.23 -0.35 -20.49
CA PRO A 515 -29.80 0.58 -19.51
C PRO A 515 -30.65 -0.07 -18.42
N ASN A 516 -31.28 -1.22 -18.72
CA ASN A 516 -32.09 -1.96 -17.74
C ASN A 516 -31.23 -2.57 -16.61
N LYS A 517 -29.93 -2.77 -16.85
CA LYS A 517 -28.98 -3.30 -15.86
C LYS A 517 -28.32 -2.21 -14.99
N ILE A 518 -28.67 -0.93 -15.14
CA ILE A 518 -28.14 0.14 -14.27
C ILE A 518 -28.61 -0.03 -12.82
N GLY A 519 -29.89 -0.36 -12.66
CA GLY A 519 -30.51 -0.55 -11.34
C GLY A 519 -30.71 0.74 -10.53
N ILE A 520 -30.92 0.58 -9.22
CA ILE A 520 -31.05 1.66 -8.22
C ILE A 520 -29.96 1.54 -7.15
N ASN A 521 -29.68 2.66 -6.46
CA ASN A 521 -28.82 2.64 -5.28
C ASN A 521 -29.57 2.03 -4.09
N GLY A 522 -28.89 1.16 -3.36
CA GLY A 522 -29.21 0.85 -1.98
C GLY A 522 -28.70 1.93 -1.02
N SER A 523 -29.01 1.79 0.27
CA SER A 523 -28.46 2.62 1.33
C SER A 523 -28.35 1.87 2.64
N ILE A 524 -27.31 2.17 3.42
CA ILE A 524 -27.08 1.64 4.77
C ILE A 524 -26.86 2.83 5.69
N ASN A 525 -27.64 2.89 6.77
CA ASN A 525 -27.59 3.98 7.73
C ASN A 525 -27.83 3.49 9.16
N PHE A 526 -27.08 4.05 10.10
CA PHE A 526 -27.36 3.96 11.53
C PHE A 526 -27.99 5.27 12.03
N SER A 527 -29.04 5.16 12.83
CA SER A 527 -29.69 6.30 13.50
C SER A 527 -30.00 6.00 14.96
N ASP A 528 -30.11 7.03 15.79
CA ASP A 528 -30.65 6.85 17.14
C ASP A 528 -32.17 6.57 17.11
N ILE A 529 -32.74 6.24 18.27
CA ILE A 529 -34.19 5.97 18.42
C ILE A 529 -35.10 7.16 18.07
N ASN A 530 -34.55 8.38 17.96
CA ASN A 530 -35.28 9.58 17.56
C ASN A 530 -35.11 9.90 16.06
N GLY A 531 -34.42 9.03 15.31
CA GLY A 531 -34.15 9.19 13.87
C GLY A 531 -32.98 10.12 13.55
N LYS A 532 -32.15 10.51 14.52
CA LYS A 532 -30.93 11.29 14.25
C LYS A 532 -29.87 10.37 13.65
N GLU A 533 -29.28 10.77 12.52
CA GLU A 533 -28.20 10.04 11.86
C GLU A 533 -26.96 9.90 12.78
N LEU A 534 -26.53 8.66 13.00
CA LEU A 534 -25.29 8.31 13.70
C LEU A 534 -24.15 8.07 12.71
N HIS A 535 -24.43 7.35 11.61
CA HIS A 535 -23.47 7.09 10.54
C HIS A 535 -24.17 6.63 9.26
N LYS A 536 -23.69 7.11 8.11
CA LYS A 536 -24.21 6.76 6.79
C LYS A 536 -23.09 6.31 5.86
N PHE A 537 -23.29 5.17 5.21
CA PHE A 537 -22.30 4.61 4.29
C PHE A 537 -22.54 5.06 2.85
N LYS A 538 -21.45 5.16 2.09
CA LYS A 538 -21.51 5.37 0.64
C LYS A 538 -21.82 4.02 -0.03
N PRO A 539 -22.74 3.95 -1.00
CA PRO A 539 -23.17 2.68 -1.59
C PRO A 539 -22.13 2.05 -2.53
N ASP A 540 -21.19 2.84 -3.04
CA ASP A 540 -20.08 2.40 -3.89
C ASP A 540 -18.87 2.09 -3.00
N PHE A 541 -18.88 0.91 -2.38
CA PHE A 541 -17.88 0.49 -1.40
C PHE A 541 -17.06 -0.74 -1.83
N GLY A 542 -17.38 -1.30 -3.00
CA GLY A 542 -16.77 -2.52 -3.51
C GLY A 542 -17.22 -3.75 -2.71
N GLN A 543 -16.24 -4.48 -2.17
CA GLN A 543 -16.42 -5.80 -1.55
C GLN A 543 -17.03 -5.77 -0.15
N GLU A 544 -16.58 -4.88 0.74
CA GLU A 544 -17.08 -4.85 2.11
C GLU A 544 -17.15 -3.47 2.75
N LEU A 545 -17.98 -3.34 3.78
CA LEU A 545 -17.91 -2.27 4.77
C LEU A 545 -17.58 -2.89 6.12
N ARG A 546 -16.41 -2.55 6.64
CA ARG A 546 -15.99 -2.91 8.00
C ARG A 546 -16.00 -1.66 8.87
N PHE A 547 -16.88 -1.65 9.86
CA PHE A 547 -17.10 -0.50 10.71
C PHE A 547 -17.11 -0.92 12.18
N ASN A 548 -16.03 -0.58 12.89
CA ASN A 548 -15.95 -0.79 14.33
C ASN A 548 -16.51 0.42 15.08
N PHE A 549 -17.30 0.16 16.11
CA PHE A 549 -17.91 1.17 16.96
C PHE A 549 -17.99 0.68 18.40
N MET A 550 -18.14 1.63 19.32
CA MET A 550 -18.39 1.34 20.72
C MET A 550 -19.80 1.72 21.10
N VAL A 551 -20.33 1.03 22.10
CA VAL A 551 -21.63 1.30 22.71
C VAL A 551 -21.40 1.79 24.14
N GLU A 552 -22.11 2.85 24.52
CA GLU A 552 -22.13 3.40 25.90
C GLU A 552 -23.55 3.52 26.47
#